data_AF-A0A1J5PCZ0-F1
#
_entry.id   AF-A0A1J5PCZ0-F1
#
_cell.length_a   1.000
_cell.length_b   1.000
_cell.length_c   1.000
_cell.angle_alpha   90.00
_cell.angle_beta   90.00
_cell.angle_gamma   90.00
#
_symmetry.space_group_name_H-M   'P 1'
#
loop_
_entity.id
_entity.type
_entity.pdbx_description
1 polymer ?
#
loop_
_entity_poly.entity_id
_entity_poly.type
_entity_poly.pdbx_seq_one_letter_code
_entity_poly.pdbx_strand_id
1 'polypeptide(L)'
;MNRAFHLLGFGELERGLHVRPDNLEGGLGTLMERLHGLGLNADCAVFIANEFDVPTQARVQSLWDSGALNASYRRTREQLDLWLDRSADLEPDVAARESFLLGRRAIRQVVFDPFLPHPLVDVGLRRDFIEAVLRFDRAGHVIWQRFFEFSLGAAAPTASRVQYTH
;
A
#
# COMPACT_ATOMS: atom_id res chain seq x y z
N MET A 1 -8.89 6.77 17.23
CA MET A 1 -8.04 7.27 16.15
C MET A 1 -8.90 7.53 14.92
N ASN A 2 -8.93 8.75 14.40
CA ASN A 2 -9.69 9.07 13.18
C ASN A 2 -8.98 8.43 11.96
N ARG A 3 -9.73 7.70 11.12
CA ARG A 3 -9.20 7.02 9.93
C ARG A 3 -8.52 7.99 8.96
N ALA A 4 -9.03 9.23 8.85
CA ALA A 4 -8.47 10.26 7.98
C ALA A 4 -7.03 10.60 8.36
N PHE A 5 -6.76 10.78 9.66
CA PHE A 5 -5.42 11.08 10.16
C PHE A 5 -4.42 9.97 9.86
N HIS A 6 -4.82 8.71 10.05
CA HIS A 6 -3.95 7.58 9.75
C HIS A 6 -3.65 7.45 8.24
N LEU A 7 -4.67 7.57 7.37
CA LEU A 7 -4.48 7.50 5.92
C LEU A 7 -3.63 8.65 5.36
N LEU A 8 -3.60 9.78 6.06
CA LEU A 8 -2.80 10.94 5.71
C LEU A 8 -1.55 11.07 6.60
N GLY A 9 -1.11 10.02 7.26
CA GLY A 9 0.17 9.99 7.97
C GLY A 9 0.34 10.97 9.13
N PHE A 10 -0.75 11.46 9.73
CA PHE A 10 -0.70 12.30 10.93
C PHE A 10 -0.33 11.49 12.17
N GLY A 11 0.51 12.08 13.02
CA GLY A 11 0.77 11.61 14.39
C GLY A 11 0.10 12.51 15.42
N GLU A 12 -0.34 11.94 16.55
CA GLU A 12 -0.93 12.70 17.65
C GLU A 12 0.19 13.27 18.54
N LEU A 13 0.37 14.60 18.53
CA LEU A 13 1.37 15.29 19.34
C LEU A 13 0.87 15.52 20.78
N GLU A 14 -0.38 15.94 20.89
CA GLU A 14 -1.12 16.12 22.13
C GLU A 14 -2.55 15.63 21.91
N ARG A 15 -3.30 15.41 22.99
CA ARG A 15 -4.69 14.96 22.89
C ARG A 15 -5.51 15.90 22.00
N GLY A 16 -5.95 15.40 20.85
CA GLY A 16 -6.73 16.18 19.87
C GLY A 16 -5.89 17.07 18.93
N LEU A 17 -4.58 17.18 19.11
CA LEU A 17 -3.67 17.87 18.21
C LEU A 17 -2.86 16.85 17.40
N HIS A 18 -3.17 16.78 16.12
CA HIS A 18 -2.51 15.88 15.18
C HIS A 18 -1.67 16.69 14.22
N VAL A 19 -0.44 16.24 13.97
CA VAL A 19 0.52 16.95 13.11
C VAL A 19 1.14 16.00 12.10
N ARG A 20 1.58 16.56 10.97
CA ARG A 20 2.42 15.89 9.98
C ARG A 20 3.35 16.92 9.34
N PRO A 21 4.46 16.50 8.72
CA PRO A 21 5.20 17.36 7.83
C PRO A 21 4.33 17.80 6.64
N ASP A 22 4.45 19.08 6.26
CA ASP A 22 3.77 19.67 5.10
C ASP A 22 4.56 19.39 3.80
N ASN A 23 4.71 18.11 3.49
CA ASN A 23 5.49 17.64 2.35
C ASN A 23 4.63 17.00 1.25
N LEU A 24 3.31 17.01 1.40
CA LEU A 24 2.40 16.56 0.35
C LEU A 24 2.18 17.68 -0.66
N GLU A 25 2.00 17.30 -1.92
CA GLU A 25 1.69 18.24 -2.99
C GLU A 25 0.28 18.84 -2.81
N GLY A 26 0.13 20.11 -3.21
CA GLY A 26 -1.13 20.85 -3.19
C GLY A 26 -1.38 21.69 -1.94
N GLY A 27 -0.54 21.56 -0.91
CA GLY A 27 -0.60 22.38 0.31
C GLY A 27 -1.91 22.24 1.10
N LEU A 28 -2.21 23.25 1.92
CA LEU A 28 -3.29 23.20 2.89
C LEU A 28 -4.68 22.97 2.26
N GLY A 29 -4.99 23.63 1.14
CA GLY A 29 -6.30 23.51 0.48
C GLY A 29 -6.60 22.06 0.06
N THR A 30 -5.69 21.45 -0.68
CA THR A 30 -5.78 20.04 -1.10
C THR A 30 -5.82 19.09 0.10
N LEU A 31 -5.06 19.38 1.16
CA LEU A 31 -5.08 18.59 2.38
C LEU A 31 -6.45 18.64 3.07
N MET A 32 -7.07 19.82 3.16
CA MET A 32 -8.41 19.99 3.72
C MET A 32 -9.46 19.23 2.91
N GLU A 33 -9.43 19.34 1.58
CA GLU A 33 -10.33 18.57 0.70
C GLU A 33 -10.23 17.06 0.95
N ARG A 34 -8.99 16.54 1.06
CA ARG A 34 -8.74 15.13 1.37
C ARG A 34 -9.26 14.75 2.76
N LEU A 35 -8.99 15.55 3.78
CA LEU A 35 -9.44 15.30 5.14
C LEU A 35 -10.97 15.25 5.22
N HIS A 36 -11.66 16.21 4.58
CA HIS A 36 -13.12 16.23 4.52
C HIS A 36 -13.68 15.03 3.74
N GLY A 37 -13.08 14.69 2.58
CA GLY A 37 -13.46 13.51 1.80
C GLY A 37 -13.29 12.19 2.57
N LEU A 38 -12.40 12.16 3.57
CA LEU A 38 -12.19 11.03 4.49
C LEU A 38 -13.05 11.10 5.76
N GLY A 39 -13.94 12.09 5.88
CA GLY A 39 -14.91 12.23 6.96
C GLY A 39 -14.44 13.02 8.18
N LEU A 40 -13.41 13.87 8.05
CA LEU A 40 -13.08 14.84 9.10
C LEU A 40 -14.19 15.89 9.19
N ASN A 41 -14.62 16.21 10.42
CA ASN A 41 -15.63 17.25 10.66
C ASN A 41 -15.09 18.63 10.24
N ALA A 42 -15.93 19.44 9.59
CA ALA A 42 -15.63 20.80 9.14
C ALA A 42 -15.29 21.75 10.29
N ASP A 43 -15.71 21.45 11.53
CA ASP A 43 -15.37 22.24 12.72
C ASP A 43 -13.90 22.04 13.18
N CYS A 44 -13.16 21.11 12.58
CA CYS A 44 -11.78 20.85 12.93
C CYS A 44 -10.87 21.94 12.34
N ALA A 45 -10.12 22.63 13.21
CA ALA A 45 -9.11 23.58 12.76
C ALA A 45 -7.97 22.84 12.04
N VAL A 46 -7.73 23.21 10.78
CA VAL A 46 -6.58 22.74 9.99
C VAL A 46 -5.71 23.95 9.68
N PHE A 47 -4.43 23.85 9.99
CA PHE A 47 -3.50 24.96 9.89
C PHE A 47 -2.08 24.45 9.63
N ILE A 48 -1.22 25.38 9.20
CA ILE A 48 0.22 25.15 9.10
C ILE A 48 0.86 25.72 10.37
N ALA A 49 1.72 24.93 11.01
CA ALA A 49 2.55 25.36 12.11
C ALA A 49 4.02 25.32 11.68
N ASN A 50 4.76 26.37 12.03
CA ASN A 50 6.19 26.48 11.80
C ASN A 50 6.88 26.80 13.13
N GLU A 51 8.21 26.59 13.18
CA GLU A 51 9.06 27.04 14.28
C GLU A 51 8.66 26.51 15.67
N PHE A 52 8.54 25.19 15.80
CA PHE A 52 8.43 24.56 17.11
C PHE A 52 9.71 24.80 17.94
N ASP A 53 9.55 24.95 19.25
CA ASP A 53 10.69 24.92 20.16
C ASP A 53 11.43 23.57 20.07
N VAL A 54 12.70 23.54 20.49
CA VAL A 54 13.56 22.35 20.36
C VAL A 54 12.92 21.10 21.01
N PRO A 55 12.36 21.16 22.23
CA PRO A 55 11.69 20.00 22.83
C PRO A 55 10.48 19.51 22.04
N THR A 56 9.62 20.40 21.56
CA THR A 56 8.42 20.04 20.79
C THR A 56 8.82 19.49 19.44
N GLN A 57 9.80 20.08 18.76
CA GLN A 57 10.32 19.59 17.50
C GLN A 57 10.86 18.15 17.62
N ALA A 58 11.58 17.83 18.70
CA ALA A 58 12.05 16.47 18.96
C ALA A 58 10.89 15.49 19.17
N ARG A 59 9.85 15.90 19.91
CA ARG A 59 8.63 15.10 20.09
C ARG A 59 7.92 14.84 18.76
N VAL A 60 7.72 15.87 17.93
CA VAL A 60 7.13 15.73 16.59
C VAL A 60 7.89 14.72 15.74
N GLN A 61 9.22 14.78 15.73
CA GLN A 61 10.04 13.84 14.96
C GLN A 61 9.93 12.39 15.46
N SER A 62 9.68 12.20 16.75
CA SER A 62 9.49 10.88 17.37
C SER A 62 8.10 10.26 17.17
N LEU A 63 7.14 10.98 16.56
CA LEU A 63 5.78 10.48 16.34
C LEU A 63 5.71 9.28 15.40
N TRP A 64 6.74 9.10 14.57
CA TRP A 64 6.85 7.97 13.66
C TRP A 64 8.10 7.17 13.96
N ASP A 65 7.96 5.85 14.03
CA ASP A 65 9.10 4.94 14.15
C ASP A 65 9.79 4.79 12.78
N SER A 66 10.77 5.65 12.51
CA SER A 66 11.56 5.64 11.28
C SER A 66 12.24 4.28 11.04
N GLY A 67 12.71 3.64 12.11
CA GLY A 67 13.37 2.34 12.04
C GLY A 67 12.41 1.25 11.58
N ALA A 68 11.23 1.18 12.19
CA ALA A 68 10.19 0.24 11.82
C ALA A 68 9.66 0.48 10.39
N LEU A 69 9.44 1.74 9.99
CA LEU A 69 9.03 2.09 8.64
C LEU A 69 10.05 1.60 7.61
N ASN A 70 11.33 1.98 7.76
CA ASN A 70 12.39 1.59 6.84
C ASN A 70 12.60 0.06 6.79
N ALA A 71 12.51 -0.61 7.94
CA ALA A 71 12.58 -2.08 8.00
C ALA A 71 11.37 -2.74 7.32
N SER A 72 10.19 -2.14 7.41
CA SER A 72 8.98 -2.64 6.75
C SER A 72 9.07 -2.54 5.23
N TYR A 73 9.66 -1.48 4.68
CA TYR A 73 9.87 -1.31 3.23
C TYR A 73 10.78 -2.40 2.68
N ARG A 74 11.94 -2.63 3.32
CA ARG A 74 12.89 -3.67 2.93
C ARG A 74 12.25 -5.06 2.98
N ARG A 75 11.64 -5.39 4.11
CA ARG A 75 11.03 -6.71 4.33
C ARG A 75 9.96 -7.03 3.29
N THR A 76 9.06 -6.08 3.02
CA THR A 76 7.98 -6.32 2.05
C THR A 76 8.56 -6.41 0.64
N ARG A 77 9.49 -5.53 0.26
CA ARG A 77 10.18 -5.64 -1.03
C ARG A 77 10.83 -7.02 -1.20
N GLU A 78 11.66 -7.45 -0.24
CA GLU A 78 12.32 -8.75 -0.27
C GLU A 78 11.31 -9.90 -0.39
N GLN A 79 10.20 -9.83 0.34
CA GLN A 79 9.14 -10.84 0.26
C GLN A 79 8.48 -10.91 -1.12
N LEU A 80 8.22 -9.77 -1.75
CA LEU A 80 7.63 -9.72 -3.09
C LEU A 80 8.61 -10.21 -4.15
N ASP A 81 9.88 -9.80 -4.05
CA ASP A 81 10.93 -10.17 -5.00
C ASP A 81 11.19 -11.68 -4.96
N LEU A 82 11.38 -12.25 -3.76
CA LEU A 82 11.54 -13.70 -3.58
C LEU A 82 10.34 -14.50 -4.09
N TRP A 83 9.13 -13.97 -3.93
CA TRP A 83 7.94 -14.64 -4.45
C TRP A 83 7.89 -14.58 -5.98
N LEU A 84 8.23 -13.44 -6.58
CA LEU A 84 8.26 -13.29 -8.04
C LEU A 84 9.24 -14.27 -8.68
N ASP A 85 10.44 -14.42 -8.11
CA ASP A 85 11.48 -15.32 -8.63
C ASP A 85 11.03 -16.77 -8.74
N ARG A 86 10.21 -17.24 -7.80
CA ARG A 86 9.68 -18.62 -7.78
C ARG A 86 8.29 -18.77 -8.41
N SER A 87 7.63 -17.66 -8.74
CA SER A 87 6.20 -17.67 -9.10
C SER A 87 5.90 -18.44 -10.39
N ALA A 88 6.87 -18.52 -11.31
CA ALA A 88 6.75 -19.24 -12.57
C ALA A 88 6.67 -20.77 -12.40
N ASP A 89 7.18 -21.31 -11.29
CA ASP A 89 7.22 -22.74 -11.00
C ASP A 89 6.00 -23.21 -10.18
N LEU A 90 5.11 -22.29 -9.80
CA LEU A 90 3.92 -22.61 -9.02
C LEU A 90 2.77 -23.08 -9.93
N GLU A 91 2.00 -24.04 -9.42
CA GLU A 91 0.71 -24.40 -10.03
C GLU A 91 -0.23 -23.17 -10.11
N PRO A 92 -1.04 -23.03 -11.17
CA PRO A 92 -1.83 -21.82 -11.41
C PRO A 92 -2.74 -21.38 -10.25
N ASP A 93 -3.38 -22.33 -9.57
CA ASP A 93 -4.26 -22.06 -8.43
C ASP A 93 -3.48 -21.60 -7.18
N VAL A 94 -2.32 -22.21 -6.94
CA VAL A 94 -1.39 -21.82 -5.86
C VAL A 94 -0.85 -20.42 -6.11
N ALA A 95 -0.39 -20.14 -7.33
CA ALA A 95 0.11 -18.82 -7.73
C ALA A 95 -0.96 -17.73 -7.57
N ALA A 96 -2.19 -17.99 -8.01
CA ALA A 96 -3.31 -17.05 -7.87
C ALA A 96 -3.62 -16.77 -6.39
N ARG A 97 -3.72 -17.82 -5.55
CA ARG A 97 -4.00 -17.68 -4.12
C ARG A 97 -2.90 -16.92 -3.38
N GLU A 98 -1.64 -17.27 -3.60
CA GLU A 98 -0.51 -16.61 -2.94
C GLU A 98 -0.39 -15.14 -3.39
N SER A 99 -0.54 -14.86 -4.68
CA SER A 99 -0.50 -13.50 -5.22
C SER A 99 -1.56 -12.59 -4.58
N PHE A 100 -2.77 -13.11 -4.35
CA PHE A 100 -3.84 -12.38 -3.68
C PHE A 100 -3.48 -11.97 -2.26
N LEU A 101 -2.98 -12.92 -1.47
CA LEU A 101 -2.68 -12.68 -0.05
C LEU A 101 -1.52 -11.71 0.12
N LEU A 102 -0.45 -11.90 -0.64
CA LEU A 102 0.73 -11.03 -0.62
C LEU A 102 0.39 -9.64 -1.18
N GLY A 103 -0.30 -9.58 -2.32
CA GLY A 103 -0.73 -8.34 -2.95
C GLY A 103 -1.62 -7.51 -2.05
N ARG A 104 -2.64 -8.13 -1.42
CA ARG A 104 -3.53 -7.43 -0.46
C ARG A 104 -2.75 -6.83 0.71
N ARG A 105 -1.77 -7.55 1.25
CA ARG A 105 -0.92 -7.05 2.34
C ARG A 105 -0.07 -5.87 1.88
N ALA A 106 0.58 -6.00 0.72
CA ALA A 106 1.48 -4.97 0.18
C ALA A 106 0.74 -3.69 -0.22
N ILE A 107 -0.39 -3.80 -0.92
CA ILE A 107 -1.26 -2.66 -1.27
C ILE A 107 -1.75 -1.98 0.00
N ARG A 108 -2.17 -2.74 1.01
CA ARG A 108 -2.56 -2.16 2.30
C ARG A 108 -1.42 -1.37 2.94
N GLN A 109 -0.18 -1.87 2.87
CA GLN A 109 0.96 -1.14 3.40
C GLN A 109 1.20 0.19 2.65
N VAL A 110 1.05 0.22 1.32
CA VAL A 110 1.13 1.47 0.54
C VAL A 110 0.03 2.46 0.93
N VAL A 111 -1.22 1.97 1.07
CA VAL A 111 -2.37 2.82 1.43
C VAL A 111 -2.21 3.47 2.81
N PHE A 112 -1.52 2.81 3.74
CA PHE A 112 -1.26 3.32 5.09
C PHE A 112 0.18 3.83 5.27
N ASP A 113 0.94 4.00 4.18
CA ASP A 113 2.25 4.66 4.24
C ASP A 113 2.05 6.14 4.61
N PRO A 114 2.82 6.69 5.58
CA PRO A 114 2.62 8.07 6.02
C PRO A 114 3.21 9.12 5.05
N PHE A 115 3.94 8.69 4.01
CA PHE A 115 4.59 9.54 3.01
C PHE A 115 5.48 10.63 3.60
N LEU A 116 6.23 10.32 4.66
CA LEU A 116 7.12 11.26 5.35
C LEU A 116 8.33 11.67 4.47
N PRO A 117 8.90 12.86 4.66
CA PRO A 117 10.11 13.30 3.97
C PRO A 117 11.38 12.76 4.65
N HIS A 118 12.53 12.97 4.01
CA HIS A 118 13.82 12.90 4.69
C HIS A 118 13.88 13.98 5.80
N PRO A 119 14.49 13.72 6.98
CA PRO A 119 15.18 12.50 7.39
C PRO A 119 14.29 11.47 8.11
N LEU A 120 12.99 11.70 8.24
CA LEU A 120 12.08 10.82 9.00
C LEU A 120 11.97 9.41 8.41
N VAL A 121 12.23 9.25 7.11
CA VAL A 121 12.35 7.96 6.44
C VAL A 121 13.43 8.00 5.38
N ASP A 122 13.93 6.82 5.00
CA ASP A 122 14.69 6.66 3.78
C ASP A 122 13.72 6.65 2.58
N VAL A 123 13.68 7.78 1.88
CA VAL A 123 12.79 7.96 0.71
C VAL A 123 13.15 7.05 -0.46
N GLY A 124 14.41 6.62 -0.56
CA GLY A 124 14.86 5.65 -1.57
C GLY A 124 14.29 4.27 -1.29
N LEU A 125 14.39 3.79 -0.04
CA LEU A 125 13.80 2.52 0.36
C LEU A 125 12.28 2.50 0.17
N ARG A 126 11.57 3.59 0.50
CA ARG A 126 10.13 3.69 0.22
C ARG A 126 9.82 3.60 -1.27
N ARG A 127 10.58 4.33 -2.11
CA ARG A 127 10.39 4.29 -3.58
C ARG A 127 10.58 2.88 -4.12
N ASP A 128 11.67 2.21 -3.75
CA ASP A 128 11.97 0.86 -4.19
C ASP A 128 10.89 -0.14 -3.73
N PHE A 129 10.36 0.04 -2.52
CA PHE A 129 9.22 -0.72 -2.02
C PHE A 129 7.98 -0.51 -2.89
N ILE A 130 7.58 0.73 -3.15
CA ILE A 130 6.40 1.04 -3.99
C ILE A 130 6.58 0.46 -5.40
N GLU A 131 7.77 0.57 -5.98
CA GLU A 131 8.06 -0.01 -7.29
C GLU A 131 7.93 -1.54 -7.29
N ALA A 132 8.42 -2.21 -6.24
CA ALA A 132 8.24 -3.65 -6.08
C ALA A 132 6.76 -4.05 -5.98
N VAL A 133 5.93 -3.28 -5.25
CA VAL A 133 4.47 -3.49 -5.20
C VAL A 133 3.85 -3.37 -6.60
N LEU A 134 4.21 -2.34 -7.36
CA LEU A 134 3.70 -2.14 -8.72
C LEU A 134 4.15 -3.25 -9.69
N ARG A 135 5.40 -3.73 -9.58
CA ARG A 135 5.89 -4.88 -10.36
C ARG A 135 5.13 -6.15 -10.00
N PHE A 136 4.93 -6.38 -8.72
CA PHE A 136 4.19 -7.54 -8.21
C PHE A 136 2.73 -7.52 -8.69
N ASP A 137 2.05 -6.38 -8.62
CA ASP A 137 0.67 -6.21 -9.08
C ASP A 137 0.51 -6.55 -10.57
N ARG A 138 1.42 -6.05 -11.43
CA ARG A 138 1.46 -6.41 -12.85
C ARG A 138 1.65 -7.91 -13.09
N ALA A 139 2.55 -8.55 -12.35
CA ALA A 139 2.77 -10.00 -12.46
C ALA A 139 1.53 -10.79 -11.99
N GLY A 140 0.90 -10.34 -10.90
CA GLY A 140 -0.35 -10.90 -10.40
C GLY A 140 -1.45 -10.89 -11.46
N HIS A 141 -1.64 -9.78 -12.18
CA HIS A 141 -2.63 -9.71 -13.26
C HIS A 141 -2.43 -10.79 -14.34
N VAL A 142 -1.18 -11.07 -14.74
CA VAL A 142 -0.86 -12.13 -15.70
C VAL A 142 -1.20 -13.52 -15.14
N ILE A 143 -0.90 -13.77 -13.86
CA ILE A 143 -1.20 -15.04 -13.18
C ILE A 143 -2.71 -15.28 -13.11
N TRP A 144 -3.47 -14.24 -12.75
CA TRP A 144 -4.93 -14.31 -12.70
C TRP A 144 -5.54 -14.57 -14.09
N GLN A 145 -5.03 -13.94 -15.14
CA GLN A 145 -5.46 -14.22 -16.52
C GLN A 145 -5.25 -15.70 -16.88
N ARG A 146 -4.06 -16.25 -16.64
CA ARG A 146 -3.75 -17.67 -16.90
C ARG A 146 -4.63 -18.62 -16.09
N PHE A 147 -4.88 -18.30 -14.82
CA PHE A 147 -5.76 -19.11 -13.97
C PHE A 147 -7.19 -19.18 -14.53
N PHE A 148 -7.74 -18.06 -15.02
CA PHE A 148 -9.06 -18.04 -15.65
C PHE A 148 -9.07 -18.81 -16.97
N GLU A 149 -8.05 -18.66 -17.81
CA GLU A 149 -7.91 -19.42 -19.07
C GLU A 149 -7.87 -20.93 -18.81
N PHE A 150 -7.07 -21.37 -17.83
CA PHE A 150 -6.99 -22.78 -17.42
C PHE A 150 -8.33 -23.30 -16.89
N SER A 151 -8.97 -22.53 -16.00
CA SER A 151 -10.26 -22.90 -15.40
C SER A 151 -11.40 -22.99 -16.43
N LEU A 152 -11.40 -22.10 -17.43
CA LEU A 152 -12.38 -22.09 -18.52
C LEU A 152 -12.10 -23.21 -19.54
N GLY A 153 -10.84 -23.50 -19.84
CA GLY A 153 -10.44 -24.60 -20.73
C GLY A 153 -10.72 -25.99 -20.14
N ALA A 154 -10.58 -26.16 -18.82
CA ALA A 154 -10.92 -27.38 -18.12
C ALA A 154 -12.44 -27.66 -18.05
N ALA A 155 -13.28 -26.64 -18.27
CA ALA A 155 -14.74 -26.74 -18.20
C ALA A 155 -15.42 -27.04 -19.56
N ALA A 156 -14.68 -27.16 -20.67
CA ALA A 156 -15.26 -27.48 -21.98
C ALA A 156 -15.70 -28.96 -22.04
N PRO A 157 -17.00 -29.27 -22.31
CA PRO A 157 -17.45 -30.64 -22.39
C PRO A 157 -16.94 -31.31 -23.67
N THR A 158 -16.37 -32.52 -23.51
CA THR A 158 -16.03 -33.41 -24.63
C THR A 158 -17.30 -33.74 -25.40
N ALA A 159 -17.52 -33.08 -26.54
CA ALA A 159 -18.61 -33.42 -27.44
C ALA A 159 -18.30 -34.78 -28.09
N SER A 160 -18.78 -35.85 -27.46
CA SER A 160 -18.77 -37.20 -28.02
C SER A 160 -19.62 -37.22 -29.29
N ARG A 161 -18.96 -37.32 -30.43
CA ARG A 161 -19.57 -37.54 -31.75
C ARG A 161 -20.26 -38.91 -31.73
N VAL A 162 -21.58 -38.95 -31.56
CA VAL A 162 -22.35 -40.17 -31.84
C VAL A 162 -22.47 -40.30 -33.36
N GLN A 163 -21.71 -41.23 -33.93
CA GLN A 163 -21.89 -41.67 -35.30
C GLN A 163 -23.19 -42.48 -35.38
N TYR A 164 -24.18 -41.96 -36.11
CA TYR A 164 -25.30 -42.77 -36.57
C TYR A 164 -24.87 -43.49 -37.83
N THR A 165 -24.65 -44.80 -37.73
CA THR A 165 -24.65 -45.71 -38.89
C THR A 165 -26.08 -46.15 -39.19
N HIS A 166 -26.37 -46.17 -40.49
CA HIS A 166 -27.65 -46.42 -41.18
C HIS A 166 -28.42 -47.66 -40.73
#